data_AF-A0A0A3J1Q3-F1
#
_entry.id   AF-A0A0A3J1Q3-F1
#
_cell.length_a   1.000
_cell.length_b   1.000
_cell.length_c   1.000
_cell.angle_alpha   90.00
_cell.angle_beta   90.00
_cell.angle_gamma   90.00
#
_symmetry.space_group_name_H-M   'P 1'
#
loop_
_entity.id
_entity.type
_entity.pdbx_description
1 polymer ?
#
loop_
_entity_poly.entity_id
_entity_poly.type
_entity_poly.pdbx_seq_one_letter_code
_entity_poly.pdbx_strand_id
1 'polypeptide(L)'
;MFVHALARLWWVGYMTYDENNQENPYWLTEFFCSADFSARCVVFFSSNFTSNRAITKGILRALIALRDEGVVIKRDHFVESTKYLNISGGALVLDLLEEDEVKEMVEKRIKKVFDVKKVVVIS
;
A
#
# COMPACT_ATOMS: atom_id res chain seq x y z
N MET A 1 13.20 13.80 17.62
CA MET A 1 12.00 13.97 16.77
C MET A 1 10.79 13.70 17.65
N PHE A 2 9.99 14.71 17.98
CA PHE A 2 8.74 14.49 18.72
C PHE A 2 7.75 13.82 17.77
N VAL A 3 7.25 12.65 18.17
CA VAL A 3 6.35 11.84 17.37
C VAL A 3 4.98 11.94 18.03
N HIS A 4 4.02 12.60 17.38
CA HIS A 4 2.63 12.61 17.84
C HIS A 4 2.02 11.23 17.60
N ALA A 5 2.25 10.29 18.51
CA ALA A 5 1.84 8.89 18.37
C ALA A 5 0.33 8.76 18.10
N LEU A 6 -0.49 9.52 18.85
CA LEU A 6 -1.94 9.53 18.67
C LEU A 6 -2.37 10.03 17.28
N ALA A 7 -1.74 11.11 16.79
CA ALA A 7 -2.04 11.65 15.47
C ALA A 7 -1.65 10.66 14.35
N ARG A 8 -0.54 9.92 14.51
CA ARG A 8 -0.14 8.88 13.55
C ARG A 8 -1.14 7.72 13.53
N LEU A 9 -1.58 7.26 14.70
CA LEU A 9 -2.60 6.20 14.78
C LEU A 9 -3.90 6.64 14.12
N TRP A 10 -4.36 7.87 14.40
CA TRP A 10 -5.55 8.42 13.78
C TRP A 10 -5.41 8.50 12.25
N TRP A 11 -4.29 9.02 11.75
CA TRP A 11 -4.07 9.16 10.32
C TRP A 11 -3.94 7.82 9.62
N VAL A 12 -3.24 6.84 10.20
CA VAL A 12 -3.21 5.47 9.66
C VAL A 12 -4.63 4.92 9.58
N GLY A 13 -5.37 4.95 10.69
CA GLY A 13 -6.75 4.46 10.72
C GLY A 13 -7.63 5.11 9.67
N TYR A 14 -7.57 6.44 9.52
CA TYR A 14 -8.31 7.17 8.49
C TYR A 14 -7.92 6.75 7.07
N MET A 15 -6.63 6.59 6.79
CA MET A 15 -6.13 6.25 5.45
C MET A 15 -6.42 4.80 5.06
N THR A 16 -6.48 3.88 6.03
CA THR A 16 -6.67 2.45 5.79
C THR A 16 -8.08 1.95 6.07
N TYR A 17 -8.96 2.75 6.66
CA TYR A 17 -10.37 2.38 6.83
C TYR A 17 -11.03 2.15 5.48
N ASP A 18 -11.73 1.03 5.32
CA ASP A 18 -12.44 0.67 4.11
C ASP A 18 -13.96 0.69 4.34
N GLU A 19 -14.60 1.76 3.86
CA GLU A 19 -16.04 1.96 3.95
C GLU A 19 -16.86 0.90 3.21
N ASN A 20 -16.28 0.28 2.19
CA ASN A 20 -16.99 -0.66 1.32
C ASN A 20 -17.02 -2.09 1.92
N ASN A 21 -16.13 -2.40 2.86
CA ASN A 21 -16.08 -3.70 3.53
C ASN A 21 -16.83 -3.65 4.87
N GLN A 22 -18.13 -3.96 4.84
CA GLN A 22 -18.99 -3.91 6.04
C GLN A 22 -18.66 -5.00 7.07
N GLU A 23 -18.09 -6.13 6.65
CA GLU A 23 -17.75 -7.25 7.54
C GLU A 23 -16.47 -6.96 8.33
N ASN A 24 -15.43 -6.47 7.65
CA ASN A 24 -14.18 -6.04 8.29
C ASN A 24 -13.66 -4.75 7.65
N PRO A 25 -14.10 -3.56 8.10
CA PRO A 25 -13.66 -2.30 7.54
C PRO A 25 -12.21 -1.93 7.92
N TYR A 26 -11.58 -2.68 8.83
CA TYR A 26 -10.21 -2.44 9.30
C TYR A 26 -9.18 -3.38 8.69
N TRP A 27 -9.55 -4.25 7.75
CA TRP A 27 -8.67 -5.28 7.18
C TRP A 27 -7.34 -4.73 6.63
N LEU A 28 -7.35 -3.56 5.99
CA LEU A 28 -6.13 -2.88 5.52
C LEU A 28 -5.29 -2.35 6.68
N THR A 29 -5.94 -1.85 7.74
CA THR A 29 -5.30 -1.39 8.97
C THR A 29 -4.58 -2.54 9.66
N GLU A 30 -5.23 -3.70 9.78
CA GLU A 30 -4.65 -4.91 10.35
C GLU A 30 -3.42 -5.34 9.56
N PHE A 31 -3.52 -5.37 8.22
CA PHE A 31 -2.37 -5.64 7.37
C PHE A 31 -1.24 -4.62 7.57
N PHE A 32 -1.56 -3.32 7.62
CA PHE A 32 -0.58 -2.26 7.83
C PHE A 32 0.14 -2.35 9.18
N CYS A 33 -0.57 -2.73 10.24
CA CYS A 33 -0.04 -2.86 11.60
C CYS A 33 0.61 -4.22 11.89
N SER A 34 0.43 -5.22 11.03
CA SER A 34 0.96 -6.59 11.23
C SER A 34 2.48 -6.72 11.26
N ALA A 35 3.20 -5.70 10.79
CA ALA A 35 4.67 -5.63 10.88
C ALA A 35 5.09 -4.19 11.18
N ASP A 36 6.40 -3.92 11.24
CA ASP A 36 7.02 -2.66 11.68
C ASP A 36 6.23 -1.39 11.32
N PHE A 37 5.36 -0.99 12.25
CA PHE A 37 4.40 0.10 12.10
C PHE A 37 5.13 1.43 11.93
N SER A 38 6.16 1.66 12.75
CA SER A 38 6.95 2.89 12.73
C SER A 38 7.63 3.07 11.38
N ALA A 39 8.26 2.01 10.88
CA ALA A 39 8.99 2.05 9.62
C ALA A 39 8.06 2.18 8.41
N ARG A 40 6.88 1.55 8.43
CA ARG A 40 5.82 1.73 7.40
C ARG A 40 5.23 3.13 7.42
N CYS A 41 4.96 3.70 8.59
CA CYS A 41 4.50 5.08 8.74
C CYS A 41 5.50 6.08 8.16
N VAL A 42 6.80 5.86 8.31
CA VAL A 42 7.82 6.74 7.73
C VAL A 42 7.79 6.66 6.20
N VAL A 43 7.67 5.46 5.62
CA VAL A 43 7.65 5.29 4.15
C VAL A 43 6.40 5.90 3.54
N PHE A 44 5.22 5.63 4.11
CA PHE A 44 3.99 6.23 3.62
C PHE A 44 4.07 7.73 3.81
N PHE A 45 4.10 8.26 5.04
CA PHE A 45 3.95 9.70 5.32
C PHE A 45 5.07 10.61 4.81
N SER A 46 6.11 10.08 4.18
CA SER A 46 7.15 10.88 3.51
C SER A 46 6.88 11.13 2.03
N SER A 47 5.78 10.62 1.48
CA SER A 47 5.46 10.70 0.05
C SER A 47 4.44 11.77 -0.27
N ASN A 48 4.49 12.30 -1.50
CA ASN A 48 3.62 13.41 -1.89
C ASN A 48 2.14 13.01 -2.05
N PHE A 49 1.84 11.72 -2.16
CA PHE A 49 0.48 11.20 -2.31
C PHE A 49 -0.19 10.80 -1.00
N THR A 50 0.43 11.08 0.15
CA THR A 50 -0.02 10.57 1.46
C THR A 50 -1.35 11.08 1.96
N SER A 51 -1.92 12.06 1.29
CA SER A 51 -3.28 12.56 1.51
C SER A 51 -4.33 11.81 0.66
N ASN A 52 -3.92 11.02 -0.33
CA ASN A 52 -4.83 10.31 -1.22
C ASN A 52 -5.11 8.88 -0.71
N ARG A 53 -6.36 8.66 -0.30
CA ARG A 53 -6.83 7.38 0.24
C ARG A 53 -6.91 6.30 -0.83
N ALA A 54 -7.32 6.62 -2.06
CA ALA A 54 -7.38 5.66 -3.15
C ALA A 54 -5.99 5.07 -3.45
N ILE A 55 -4.96 5.92 -3.45
CA ILE A 55 -3.58 5.46 -3.64
C ILE A 55 -3.11 4.58 -2.50
N THR A 56 -3.37 5.00 -1.26
CA THR A 56 -2.95 4.23 -0.08
C THR A 56 -3.63 2.86 -0.05
N LYS A 57 -4.94 2.81 -0.26
CA LYS A 57 -5.70 1.56 -0.33
C LYS A 57 -5.23 0.68 -1.50
N GLY A 58 -5.03 1.26 -2.68
CA GLY A 58 -4.55 0.54 -3.86
C GLY A 58 -3.19 -0.15 -3.64
N ILE A 59 -2.23 0.54 -3.02
CA ILE A 59 -0.93 -0.05 -2.64
C ILE A 59 -1.14 -1.23 -1.68
N LEU A 60 -1.95 -1.05 -0.63
CA LEU A 60 -2.15 -2.09 0.38
C LEU A 60 -2.86 -3.31 -0.20
N ARG A 61 -3.88 -3.09 -1.04
CA ARG A 61 -4.60 -4.15 -1.76
C ARG A 61 -3.66 -4.93 -2.68
N ALA A 62 -2.75 -4.27 -3.39
CA ALA A 62 -1.76 -4.93 -4.23
C ALA A 62 -0.81 -5.81 -3.42
N LEU A 63 -0.29 -5.30 -2.30
CA LEU A 63 0.61 -6.05 -1.44
C LEU A 63 -0.08 -7.24 -0.75
N ILE A 64 -1.35 -7.08 -0.38
CA ILE A 64 -2.16 -8.18 0.16
C ILE A 64 -2.41 -9.24 -0.91
N ALA A 65 -2.80 -8.86 -2.12
CA ALA A 65 -2.99 -9.82 -3.21
C ALA A 65 -1.71 -10.62 -3.50
N LEU A 66 -0.56 -9.95 -3.54
CA LEU A 66 0.74 -10.62 -3.68
C LEU A 66 1.05 -11.56 -2.51
N ARG A 67 0.73 -11.16 -1.27
CA ARG A 67 0.87 -12.03 -0.10
C ARG A 67 0.03 -13.29 -0.24
N ASP A 68 -1.21 -13.13 -0.69
CA ASP A 68 -2.16 -14.23 -0.85
C ASP A 68 -1.76 -15.14 -2.04
N GLU A 69 -1.03 -14.61 -3.02
CA GLU A 69 -0.31 -15.38 -4.06
C GLU A 69 0.97 -16.10 -3.53
N GLY A 70 1.33 -15.94 -2.26
CA GLY A 70 2.48 -16.58 -1.62
C GLY A 70 3.76 -15.73 -1.53
N VAL A 71 3.70 -14.44 -1.89
CA VAL A 71 4.86 -13.53 -1.80
C VAL A 71 5.08 -13.07 -0.36
N VAL A 72 6.30 -13.21 0.15
CA VAL A 72 6.66 -12.69 1.48
C VAL A 72 6.85 -11.17 1.41
N ILE A 73 5.84 -10.42 1.88
CA ILE A 73 5.86 -8.96 1.85
C ILE A 73 6.81 -8.38 2.91
N LYS A 74 7.96 -7.92 2.44
CA LYS A 74 8.99 -7.17 3.19
C LYS A 74 8.91 -5.65 2.99
N ARG A 75 9.65 -4.90 3.81
CA ARG A 75 9.81 -3.44 3.73
C ARG A 75 10.15 -2.94 2.32
N ASP A 76 10.98 -3.67 1.57
CA ASP A 76 11.42 -3.26 0.23
C ASP A 76 10.26 -3.13 -0.77
N HIS A 77 9.22 -3.97 -0.63
CA HIS A 77 8.03 -3.86 -1.47
C HIS A 77 7.26 -2.56 -1.17
N PHE A 78 7.14 -2.19 0.10
CA PHE A 78 6.53 -0.90 0.47
C PHE A 78 7.31 0.28 -0.10
N VAL A 79 8.64 0.26 0.06
CA VAL A 79 9.51 1.32 -0.44
C VAL A 79 9.42 1.43 -1.97
N GLU A 80 9.43 0.30 -2.68
CA GLU A 80 9.36 0.28 -4.14
C GLU A 80 7.99 0.73 -4.65
N SER A 81 6.88 0.30 -4.05
CA SER A 81 5.52 0.76 -4.42
C SER A 81 5.41 2.27 -4.29
N THR A 82 5.84 2.80 -3.14
CA THR A 82 5.82 4.22 -2.84
C THR A 82 6.74 5.02 -3.78
N LYS A 83 7.96 4.53 -4.03
CA LYS A 83 8.90 5.15 -4.97
C LYS A 83 8.34 5.18 -6.39
N TYR A 84 7.78 4.08 -6.86
CA TYR A 84 7.22 3.97 -8.20
C TYR A 84 6.08 4.96 -8.43
N LEU A 85 5.18 5.11 -7.44
CA LEU A 85 4.08 6.06 -7.53
C LEU A 85 4.54 7.51 -7.43
N ASN A 86 5.53 7.82 -6.58
CA ASN A 86 6.11 9.17 -6.54
C ASN A 86 6.76 9.56 -7.88
N ILE A 87 7.43 8.62 -8.56
CA ILE A 87 8.01 8.85 -9.90
C ILE A 87 6.91 8.98 -10.97
N SER A 88 5.92 8.08 -10.94
CA SER A 88 4.82 8.08 -11.90
C SER A 88 3.92 9.31 -11.73
N GLY A 89 3.82 9.83 -10.52
CA GLY A 89 3.05 11.01 -10.17
C GLY A 89 3.64 12.36 -10.54
N GLY A 90 4.92 12.39 -10.91
CA GLY A 90 5.48 13.56 -11.59
C GLY A 90 5.01 13.69 -13.04
N ALA A 91 4.49 12.60 -13.62
CA ALA A 91 4.03 12.53 -15.01
C ALA A 91 2.50 12.42 -15.16
N LEU A 92 1.81 11.86 -14.16
CA LEU A 92 0.36 11.74 -14.09
C LEU A 92 -0.14 12.53 -12.86
N VAL A 93 -1.23 13.28 -12.99
CA VAL A 93 -1.89 13.86 -11.80
C VAL A 93 -2.40 12.70 -10.95
N LEU A 94 -1.65 12.32 -9.91
CA LEU A 94 -1.95 11.19 -9.02
C LEU A 94 -3.36 11.25 -8.45
N ASP A 95 -3.91 12.45 -8.31
CA ASP A 95 -5.25 12.68 -7.77
C ASP A 95 -6.39 12.14 -8.65
N LEU A 96 -6.09 11.71 -9.88
CA LEU A 96 -7.07 11.10 -10.80
C LEU A 96 -7.07 9.57 -10.77
N LEU A 97 -6.07 8.94 -10.15
CA LEU A 97 -5.97 7.49 -10.16
C LEU A 97 -6.98 6.86 -9.21
N GLU A 98 -7.77 5.93 -9.75
CA GLU A 98 -8.66 5.11 -8.95
C GLU A 98 -7.88 4.03 -8.19
N GLU A 99 -8.49 3.52 -7.13
CA GLU A 99 -7.88 2.53 -6.24
C GLU A 99 -7.44 1.26 -6.97
N ASP A 100 -8.27 0.76 -7.91
CA ASP A 100 -7.99 -0.43 -8.69
C ASP A 100 -6.86 -0.20 -9.70
N GLU A 101 -6.78 0.97 -10.32
CA GLU A 101 -5.67 1.33 -11.23
C GLU A 101 -4.34 1.32 -10.47
N VAL A 102 -4.31 1.93 -9.27
CA VAL A 102 -3.12 1.93 -8.41
C VAL A 102 -2.73 0.51 -8.04
N LYS A 103 -3.71 -0.33 -7.68
CA LYS A 103 -3.47 -1.73 -7.34
C LYS A 103 -2.78 -2.46 -8.50
N GLU A 104 -3.32 -2.41 -9.71
CA GLU A 104 -2.75 -3.07 -10.88
C GLU A 104 -1.34 -2.56 -11.21
N MET A 105 -1.14 -1.24 -11.15
CA MET A 105 0.14 -0.59 -11.37
C MET A 105 1.21 -1.09 -10.40
N VAL A 106 0.86 -1.18 -9.12
CA VAL A 106 1.77 -1.63 -8.05
C VAL A 106 2.07 -3.13 -8.18
N GLU A 107 1.06 -3.98 -8.40
CA GLU A 107 1.27 -5.42 -8.59
C GLU A 107 2.21 -5.70 -9.75
N LYS A 108 1.98 -5.06 -10.91
CA LYS A 108 2.83 -5.19 -12.09
C LYS A 108 4.26 -4.74 -11.81
N ARG A 109 4.43 -3.65 -11.07
CA ARG A 109 5.76 -3.14 -10.71
C ARG A 109 6.50 -4.11 -9.80
N ILE A 110 5.85 -4.58 -8.74
CA ILE A 110 6.48 -5.49 -7.78
C ILE A 110 6.84 -6.82 -8.45
N LYS A 111 5.91 -7.41 -9.22
CA LYS A 111 6.19 -8.65 -9.96
C LYS A 111 7.40 -8.50 -10.89
N LYS A 112 7.54 -7.35 -11.57
CA LYS A 112 8.66 -7.04 -12.45
C LYS A 112 10.00 -6.83 -11.71
N VAL A 113 9.99 -6.10 -10.59
CA VAL A 113 11.24 -5.73 -9.88
C VAL A 113 11.79 -6.88 -9.05
N PHE A 114 10.91 -7.70 -8.46
CA PHE A 114 11.30 -8.77 -7.54
C PHE A 114 11.24 -10.17 -8.19
N ASP A 115 11.10 -10.25 -9.51
CA ASP A 115 10.99 -11.50 -10.29
C ASP A 115 10.00 -12.51 -9.68
N VAL A 116 8.83 -12.01 -9.28
CA VAL A 116 7.78 -12.85 -8.68
C VAL A 116 7.17 -13.70 -9.80
N LYS A 117 7.51 -14.99 -9.82
CA LYS A 117 6.89 -15.96 -10.73
C LYS A 117 5.42 -16.13 -10.36
N LYS A 118 4.52 -16.11 -11.35
CA LYS A 118 3.13 -16.53 -11.15
C LYS A 118 3.16 -17.94 -10.57
N VAL A 119 2.68 -18.11 -9.34
CA VAL A 119 2.32 -19.44 -8.84
C VAL A 119 1.11 -19.85 -9.67
N VAL A 120 1.35 -20.67 -10.70
CA VAL A 120 0.28 -21.35 -11.42
C VAL A 120 -0.33 -22.31 -10.41
N VAL A 121 -1.45 -21.94 -9.82
CA VAL A 121 -2.29 -22.88 -9.09
C VAL A 121 -2.81 -23.83 -10.16
N ILE A 122 -2.21 -25.02 -10.22
CA ILE A 122 -2.71 -26.12 -11.04
C ILE A 122 -3.95 -26.63 -10.30
N SER A 123 -5.12 -26.23 -10.80
CA SER A 123 -6.40 -26.85 -10.45
C SER A 123 -6.63 -28.10 -11.29
#